data_AF-A0A2U8QXZ5-F1
#
_entry.id   AF-A0A2U8QXZ5-F1
#
_cell.length_a   1.000
_cell.length_b   1.000
_cell.length_c   1.000
_cell.angle_alpha   90.00
_cell.angle_beta   90.00
_cell.angle_gamma   90.00
#
_symmetry.space_group_name_H-M   'P 1'
#
loop_
_entity.id
_entity.type
_entity.pdbx_description
1 polymer ?
#
loop_
_entity_poly.entity_id
_entity_poly.type
_entity_poly.pdbx_seq_one_letter_code
_entity_poly.pdbx_strand_id
1 'polypeptide(L)'
;MKAKTEKRIIFLIVNYNILKSILNSLKIIYICYDSVWVKVTTCSHEMLNITFKKQKSMKNFELFVEEVVNKWRLEKKTILESAGLGKPSNRENGDLAEDYILQKIINLKPNYQAVKSKGSQTPSDIYSVARRNGYWHIMLIQVKSSTNKNMIYNLTENDKKTFDELAKFIKTQIGISDYMTNYRKSAVIISNGYVGVYKNENGRTIKHTIVETKAFKIFKKNTTKLDISNVKKNVAIAHKL
;
A
#
# COMPACT_ATOMS: atom_id res chain seq x y z
N MET A 1 52.19 8.13 15.70
CA MET A 1 50.85 7.49 15.61
C MET A 1 50.83 6.54 14.41
N LYS A 2 50.75 5.22 14.62
CA LYS A 2 50.63 4.25 13.52
C LYS A 2 49.16 4.16 13.07
N ALA A 3 48.87 4.51 11.82
CA ALA A 3 47.55 4.34 11.24
C ALA A 3 47.22 2.85 11.14
N LYS A 4 46.17 2.39 11.84
CA LYS A 4 45.61 1.04 11.67
C LYS A 4 44.88 1.00 10.33
N THR A 5 45.44 0.29 9.36
CA THR A 5 44.78 -0.01 8.09
C THR A 5 43.68 -1.04 8.35
N GLU A 6 42.42 -0.61 8.41
CA GLU A 6 41.28 -1.53 8.46
C GLU A 6 41.10 -2.20 7.09
N LYS A 7 41.45 -3.48 6.99
CA LYS A 7 41.11 -4.31 5.83
C LYS A 7 39.59 -4.48 5.78
N ARG A 8 38.96 -3.92 4.74
CA ARG A 8 37.53 -4.12 4.44
C ARG A 8 37.39 -5.31 3.52
N ILE A 9 36.69 -6.35 3.95
CA ILE A 9 36.35 -7.49 3.11
C ILE A 9 34.84 -7.46 2.86
N ILE A 10 34.44 -7.39 1.59
CA ILE A 10 33.04 -7.38 1.15
C ILE A 10 32.73 -8.79 0.66
N PHE A 11 31.76 -9.46 1.28
CA PHE A 11 31.27 -10.75 0.79
C PHE A 11 29.88 -10.59 0.17
N LEU A 12 29.73 -11.10 -1.06
CA LEU A 12 28.44 -11.40 -1.66
C LEU A 12 28.16 -12.89 -1.35
N ILE A 13 27.26 -13.17 -0.43
CA ILE A 13 27.11 -14.54 0.11
C ILE A 13 25.91 -15.22 -0.55
N VAL A 14 26.18 -16.33 -1.25
CA VAL A 14 25.16 -17.20 -1.88
C VAL A 14 25.00 -18.53 -1.10
N ASN A 15 25.83 -18.81 -0.09
CA ASN A 15 25.79 -20.08 0.65
C ASN A 15 26.17 -19.94 2.15
N TYR A 16 25.31 -20.43 3.04
CA TYR A 16 25.42 -20.36 4.51
C TYR A 16 26.62 -21.14 5.08
N ASN A 17 27.01 -22.26 4.47
CA ASN A 17 28.10 -23.10 5.00
C ASN A 17 29.47 -22.45 4.80
N ILE A 18 29.64 -21.70 3.71
CA ILE A 18 30.86 -20.92 3.44
C ILE A 18 30.98 -19.77 4.46
N LEU A 19 29.86 -19.13 4.77
CA LEU A 19 29.78 -18.03 5.74
C LEU A 19 30.28 -18.45 7.12
N LYS A 20 29.91 -19.66 7.59
CA LYS A 20 30.27 -20.16 8.91
C LYS A 20 31.79 -20.26 9.14
N SER A 21 32.57 -20.66 8.11
CA SER A 21 34.03 -20.76 8.25
C SER A 21 34.73 -19.40 8.30
N ILE A 22 34.16 -18.40 7.62
CA ILE A 22 34.75 -17.06 7.49
C ILE A 22 34.44 -16.19 8.73
N LEU A 23 33.25 -16.32 9.30
CA LEU A 23 32.76 -15.52 10.42
C LEU A 23 33.59 -15.63 11.70
N ASN A 24 34.29 -16.75 11.93
CA ASN A 24 35.09 -16.97 13.14
C ASN A 24 36.35 -16.09 13.22
N SER A 25 36.67 -15.31 12.18
CA SER A 25 37.91 -14.51 12.09
C SER A 25 37.71 -12.99 11.96
N LEU A 26 36.46 -12.52 11.82
CA LEU A 26 36.16 -11.12 11.49
C LEU A 26 35.45 -10.37 12.61
N LYS A 27 35.97 -9.18 12.97
CA LYS A 27 35.39 -8.28 13.98
C LYS A 27 34.22 -7.43 13.49
N ILE A 28 34.16 -7.19 12.18
CA ILE A 28 33.14 -6.35 11.54
C ILE A 28 32.72 -7.01 10.23
N ILE A 29 31.41 -7.19 10.04
CA ILE A 29 30.83 -7.75 8.82
C ILE A 29 29.82 -6.74 8.27
N TYR A 30 29.85 -6.53 6.97
CA TYR A 30 28.83 -5.76 6.26
C TYR A 30 27.99 -6.71 5.42
N ILE A 31 26.70 -6.79 5.71
CA ILE A 31 25.76 -7.64 4.95
C ILE A 31 24.89 -6.74 4.09
N CYS A 32 24.82 -7.05 2.79
CA CYS A 32 23.92 -6.40 1.85
C CYS A 32 22.78 -7.36 1.47
N TYR A 33 21.54 -6.97 1.75
CA TYR A 33 20.34 -7.70 1.35
C TYR A 33 19.30 -6.71 0.80
N ASP A 34 18.76 -6.97 -0.40
CA ASP A 34 17.81 -6.09 -1.09
C ASP A 34 18.22 -4.59 -1.10
N SER A 35 19.50 -4.32 -1.38
CA SER A 35 20.10 -2.97 -1.39
C SER A 35 20.17 -2.24 -0.04
N VAL A 36 19.98 -2.95 1.07
CA VAL A 36 20.20 -2.41 2.43
C VAL A 36 21.50 -2.95 3.00
N TRP A 37 22.37 -2.05 3.45
CA TRP A 37 23.65 -2.39 4.10
C TRP A 37 23.50 -2.37 5.61
N VAL A 38 23.88 -3.46 6.28
CA VAL A 38 23.90 -3.57 7.74
C VAL A 38 25.32 -3.81 8.21
N LYS A 39 25.82 -2.95 9.10
CA LYS A 39 27.08 -3.15 9.81
C LYS A 39 26.80 -4.03 11.03
N VAL A 40 27.47 -5.17 11.11
CA VAL A 40 27.41 -6.11 12.23
C VAL A 40 28.77 -6.09 12.91
N THR A 41 28.79 -5.76 14.20
CA THR A 41 29.99 -5.79 15.03
C THR A 41 29.90 -7.03 15.91
N THR A 42 30.87 -7.92 15.82
CA THR A 42 30.87 -9.16 16.61
C THR A 42 31.68 -8.94 17.89
N CYS A 43 31.04 -9.10 19.04
CA CYS A 43 31.70 -9.05 20.35
C CYS A 43 31.44 -10.41 21.01
N SER A 44 32.48 -11.25 21.07
CA SER A 44 32.49 -12.59 21.68
C SER A 44 31.81 -13.73 20.91
N HIS A 45 32.16 -14.97 21.29
CA HIS A 45 31.88 -16.26 20.63
C HIS A 45 30.38 -16.67 20.59
N GLU A 46 29.45 -15.75 20.82
CA GLU A 46 28.03 -16.05 20.78
C GLU A 46 27.49 -16.02 19.34
N MET A 47 26.69 -17.05 18.99
CA MET A 47 26.02 -17.14 17.70
C MET A 47 25.20 -15.87 17.42
N LEU A 48 25.61 -15.15 16.38
CA LEU A 48 24.90 -13.97 15.88
C LEU A 48 23.61 -14.41 15.17
N ASN A 49 22.51 -14.45 15.91
CA ASN A 49 21.17 -14.59 15.35
C ASN A 49 20.73 -13.24 14.74
N ILE A 50 21.12 -13.00 13.49
CA ILE A 50 20.66 -11.84 12.72
C ILE A 50 19.27 -12.14 12.18
N THR A 51 18.24 -11.76 12.94
CA THR A 51 16.86 -11.80 12.47
C THR A 51 16.59 -10.57 11.60
N PHE A 52 16.61 -10.73 10.27
CA PHE A 52 16.13 -9.69 9.36
C PHE A 52 14.62 -9.50 9.53
N LYS A 53 14.22 -8.51 10.34
CA LYS A 53 12.82 -8.06 10.37
C LYS A 53 12.51 -7.36 9.04
N LYS A 54 12.08 -8.14 8.04
CA LYS A 54 11.50 -7.62 6.80
C LYS A 54 10.37 -6.67 7.18
N GLN A 55 10.55 -5.36 6.96
CA GLN A 55 9.49 -4.37 7.19
C GLN A 55 8.36 -4.66 6.20
N LYS A 56 7.34 -5.40 6.64
CA LYS A 56 6.23 -5.85 5.79
C LYS A 56 5.25 -4.73 5.45
N SER A 57 5.14 -3.68 6.28
CA SER A 57 4.16 -2.60 6.14
C SER A 57 4.77 -1.20 6.25
N MET A 58 4.07 -0.22 5.66
CA MET A 58 4.40 1.21 5.79
C MET A 58 3.96 1.69 7.17
N LYS A 59 4.92 2.00 8.05
CA LYS A 59 4.64 2.42 9.43
C LYS A 59 3.79 3.70 9.42
N ASN A 60 2.83 3.79 10.34
CA ASN A 60 1.90 4.93 10.49
C ASN A 60 0.98 5.18 9.28
N PHE A 61 0.81 4.21 8.37
CA PHE A 61 -0.04 4.40 7.20
C PHE A 61 -1.50 4.74 7.56
N GLU A 62 -2.06 4.12 8.57
CA GLU A 62 -3.43 4.40 9.03
C GLU A 62 -3.58 5.84 9.55
N LEU A 63 -2.70 6.28 10.44
CA LEU A 63 -2.67 7.67 10.93
C LEU A 63 -2.49 8.68 9.79
N PHE A 64 -1.69 8.33 8.79
CA PHE A 64 -1.54 9.15 7.58
C PHE A 64 -2.82 9.20 6.74
N VAL A 65 -3.56 8.08 6.61
CA VAL A 65 -4.85 8.06 5.93
C VAL A 65 -5.85 8.94 6.68
N GLU A 66 -5.90 8.87 8.01
CA GLU A 66 -6.75 9.75 8.82
C GLU A 66 -6.40 11.23 8.62
N GLU A 67 -5.11 11.58 8.62
CA GLU A 67 -4.64 12.95 8.32
C GLU A 67 -5.07 13.40 6.91
N VAL A 68 -4.89 12.55 5.90
CA VAL A 68 -5.28 12.83 4.51
C VAL A 68 -6.79 13.07 4.41
N VAL A 69 -7.61 12.21 5.01
CA VAL A 69 -9.08 12.33 4.97
C VAL A 69 -9.50 13.64 5.64
N ASN A 70 -8.95 13.95 6.81
CA ASN A 70 -9.27 15.18 7.53
C ASN A 70 -8.87 16.43 6.75
N LYS A 71 -7.65 16.47 6.20
CA LYS A 71 -7.19 17.62 5.38
C LYS A 71 -7.98 17.76 4.09
N TRP A 72 -8.26 16.65 3.40
CA TRP A 72 -9.08 16.67 2.18
C TRP A 72 -10.45 17.28 2.45
N ARG A 73 -11.10 16.87 3.54
CA ARG A 73 -12.40 17.43 3.97
C ARG A 73 -12.33 18.94 4.22
N LEU A 74 -11.30 19.41 4.93
CA LEU A 74 -11.14 20.83 5.27
C LEU A 74 -10.83 21.69 4.04
N GLU A 75 -9.90 21.25 3.19
CA GLU A 75 -9.42 22.03 2.04
C GLU A 75 -10.39 22.01 0.86
N LYS A 76 -11.13 20.91 0.67
CA LYS A 76 -12.00 20.71 -0.48
C LYS A 76 -13.48 20.91 -0.17
N LYS A 77 -13.81 21.51 1.00
CA LYS A 77 -15.16 21.92 1.45
C LYS A 77 -16.26 21.17 0.70
N THR A 78 -16.52 19.94 1.15
CA THR A 78 -17.67 19.13 0.73
C THR A 78 -17.91 19.02 -0.79
N ILE A 79 -17.15 18.13 -1.45
CA ILE A 79 -17.58 17.53 -2.74
C ILE A 79 -18.76 16.54 -2.54
N LEU A 80 -19.22 16.31 -1.30
CA LEU A 80 -20.26 15.30 -0.98
C LEU A 80 -21.42 15.83 -0.12
N GLU A 81 -21.68 17.14 -0.07
CA GLU A 81 -23.01 17.64 0.30
C GLU A 81 -23.79 17.81 -1.01
N SER A 82 -24.39 16.75 -1.58
CA SER A 82 -25.86 16.55 -1.51
C SER A 82 -26.30 15.18 -2.10
N ALA A 83 -25.41 14.19 -2.21
CA ALA A 83 -25.73 12.92 -2.89
C ALA A 83 -25.26 11.72 -2.07
N GLY A 84 -25.88 11.47 -0.92
CA GLY A 84 -25.45 10.36 -0.06
C GLY A 84 -26.37 9.94 1.07
N LEU A 85 -27.50 10.61 1.30
CA LEU A 85 -28.55 10.04 2.15
C LEU A 85 -29.37 9.04 1.34
N GLY A 86 -28.72 7.97 0.88
CA GLY A 86 -29.43 6.73 0.66
C GLY A 86 -30.13 6.34 1.96
N LYS A 87 -31.32 5.72 1.87
CA LYS A 87 -32.00 5.14 3.03
C LYS A 87 -31.00 4.35 3.88
N PRO A 88 -31.13 4.30 5.23
CA PRO A 88 -30.18 3.63 6.12
C PRO A 88 -29.71 2.24 5.62
N SER A 89 -30.60 1.49 4.98
CA SER A 89 -30.32 0.21 4.33
C SER A 89 -29.20 0.25 3.27
N ASN A 90 -29.07 1.33 2.50
CA ASN A 90 -28.06 1.46 1.46
C ASN A 90 -26.67 1.72 2.03
N ARG A 91 -26.59 2.36 3.20
CA ARG A 91 -25.33 2.60 3.90
C ARG A 91 -24.77 1.31 4.50
N GLU A 92 -25.60 0.55 5.20
CA GLU A 92 -25.22 -0.77 5.72
C GLU A 92 -24.79 -1.72 4.59
N ASN A 93 -25.48 -1.68 3.45
CA ASN A 93 -25.11 -2.45 2.25
C ASN A 93 -23.78 -1.99 1.63
N GLY A 94 -23.47 -0.70 1.69
CA GLY A 94 -22.17 -0.17 1.28
C GLY A 94 -21.06 -0.65 2.20
N ASP A 95 -21.27 -0.54 3.51
CA ASP A 95 -20.30 -0.93 4.54
C ASP A 95 -19.92 -2.41 4.43
N LEU A 96 -20.90 -3.32 4.27
CA LEU A 96 -20.63 -4.76 4.11
C LEU A 96 -19.86 -5.08 2.82
N ALA A 97 -20.14 -4.36 1.72
CA ALA A 97 -19.40 -4.55 0.48
C ALA A 97 -17.96 -4.06 0.60
N GLU A 98 -17.74 -2.93 1.28
CA GLU A 98 -16.39 -2.44 1.59
C GLU A 98 -15.63 -3.42 2.48
N ASP A 99 -16.25 -3.99 3.51
CA ASP A 99 -15.61 -4.98 4.38
C ASP A 99 -15.23 -6.24 3.60
N TYR A 100 -16.10 -6.70 2.70
CA TYR A 100 -15.79 -7.81 1.79
C TYR A 100 -14.57 -7.51 0.90
N ILE A 101 -14.47 -6.31 0.34
CA ILE A 101 -13.32 -5.89 -0.49
C ILE A 101 -12.07 -5.71 0.37
N LEU A 102 -12.19 -5.18 1.58
CA LEU A 102 -11.08 -5.04 2.53
C LEU A 102 -10.44 -6.41 2.80
N GLN A 103 -11.25 -7.45 3.05
CA GLN A 103 -10.77 -8.81 3.26
C GLN A 103 -10.08 -9.38 2.01
N LYS A 104 -10.57 -9.08 0.80
CA LYS A 104 -9.89 -9.48 -0.45
C LYS A 104 -8.51 -8.84 -0.56
N ILE A 105 -8.41 -7.53 -0.30
CA ILE A 105 -7.15 -6.77 -0.40
C ILE A 105 -6.10 -7.28 0.59
N ILE A 106 -6.48 -7.53 1.85
CA ILE A 106 -5.56 -8.01 2.90
C ILE A 106 -4.95 -9.38 2.52
N ASN A 107 -5.69 -10.19 1.77
CA ASN A 107 -5.24 -11.50 1.30
C ASN A 107 -4.42 -11.47 -0.01
N LEU A 108 -4.26 -10.31 -0.66
CA LEU A 108 -3.45 -10.16 -1.86
C LEU A 108 -1.96 -10.45 -1.63
N LYS A 109 -1.26 -10.75 -2.72
CA LYS A 109 0.21 -10.86 -2.75
C LYS A 109 0.84 -9.73 -3.60
N PRO A 110 1.85 -9.01 -3.07
CA PRO A 110 2.33 -9.03 -1.68
C PRO A 110 1.25 -8.54 -0.71
N ASN A 111 1.39 -8.87 0.58
CA ASN A 111 0.40 -8.52 1.60
C ASN A 111 0.21 -7.00 1.67
N TYR A 112 -1.03 -6.55 1.52
CA TYR A 112 -1.42 -5.16 1.71
C TYR A 112 -1.86 -4.94 3.16
N GLN A 113 -1.43 -3.81 3.73
CA GLN A 113 -2.19 -3.17 4.80
C GLN A 113 -3.34 -2.40 4.14
N ALA A 114 -4.55 -2.47 4.69
CA ALA A 114 -5.71 -1.76 4.16
C ALA A 114 -6.53 -1.12 5.28
N VAL A 115 -7.13 0.03 4.99
CA VAL A 115 -7.88 0.90 5.90
C VAL A 115 -9.10 1.44 5.16
N LYS A 116 -10.27 1.42 5.80
CA LYS A 116 -11.48 2.08 5.28
C LYS A 116 -11.46 3.58 5.61
N SER A 117 -11.91 4.42 4.69
CA SER A 117 -12.11 5.84 4.97
C SER A 117 -13.36 6.02 5.83
N LYS A 118 -13.25 6.81 6.90
CA LYS A 118 -14.38 7.03 7.81
C LYS A 118 -15.42 7.93 7.10
N GLY A 119 -16.62 7.39 6.92
CA GLY A 119 -17.79 8.14 6.42
C GLY A 119 -17.74 8.54 4.95
N SER A 120 -16.99 7.82 4.11
CA SER A 120 -16.88 8.05 2.65
C SER A 120 -16.57 9.51 2.28
N GLN A 121 -15.77 10.19 3.10
CA GLN A 121 -15.51 11.63 2.98
C GLN A 121 -14.48 11.98 1.88
N THR A 122 -13.97 10.96 1.21
CA THR A 122 -13.02 11.04 0.10
C THR A 122 -13.51 10.18 -1.05
N PRO A 123 -13.11 10.45 -2.30
CA PRO A 123 -13.37 9.57 -3.46
C PRO A 123 -12.82 8.14 -3.39
N SER A 124 -12.29 7.71 -2.24
CA SER A 124 -11.77 6.38 -2.01
C SER A 124 -12.42 5.85 -0.74
N ASP A 125 -13.05 4.69 -0.84
CA ASP A 125 -13.62 4.00 0.32
C ASP A 125 -12.52 3.20 1.03
N ILE A 126 -11.56 2.64 0.29
CA ILE A 126 -10.46 1.84 0.84
C ILE A 126 -9.11 2.38 0.40
N TYR A 127 -8.22 2.55 1.37
CA TYR A 127 -6.83 2.90 1.21
C TYR A 127 -5.99 1.68 1.54
N SER A 128 -5.08 1.30 0.67
CA SER A 128 -4.20 0.16 0.94
C SER A 128 -2.77 0.43 0.52
N VAL A 129 -1.82 -0.23 1.18
CA VAL A 129 -0.40 -0.09 0.88
C VAL A 129 0.34 -1.42 0.99
N ALA A 130 1.24 -1.66 0.04
CA ALA A 130 2.16 -2.79 0.10
C ALA A 130 3.56 -2.42 -0.36
N ARG A 131 4.56 -3.09 0.20
CA ARG A 131 5.93 -3.07 -0.31
C ARG A 131 6.02 -4.00 -1.53
N ARG A 132 6.44 -3.45 -2.67
CA ARG A 132 6.79 -4.20 -3.89
C ARG A 132 8.28 -4.05 -4.18
N ASN A 133 8.82 -4.84 -5.11
CA ASN A 133 10.24 -4.77 -5.46
C ASN A 133 10.60 -3.36 -5.97
N GLY A 134 11.34 -2.61 -5.15
CA GLY A 134 11.81 -1.26 -5.51
C GLY A 134 10.86 -0.10 -5.22
N TYR A 135 9.57 -0.32 -4.90
CA TYR A 135 8.64 0.77 -4.55
C TYR A 135 7.57 0.41 -3.49
N TRP A 136 6.94 1.43 -2.92
CA TRP A 136 5.68 1.30 -2.18
C TRP A 136 4.51 1.51 -3.12
N HIS A 137 3.52 0.62 -3.08
CA HIS A 137 2.29 0.77 -3.85
C HIS A 137 1.15 1.14 -2.91
N ILE A 138 0.66 2.36 -3.03
CA ILE A 138 -0.60 2.80 -2.41
C ILE A 138 -1.71 2.58 -3.44
N MET A 139 -2.71 1.78 -3.09
CA MET A 139 -3.85 1.47 -3.96
C MET A 139 -5.12 2.02 -3.31
N LEU A 140 -5.78 2.91 -4.05
CA LEU A 140 -7.02 3.58 -3.68
C LEU A 140 -8.17 2.91 -4.43
N ILE A 141 -9.22 2.53 -3.71
CA ILE A 141 -10.36 1.82 -4.27
C ILE A 141 -11.65 2.53 -3.87
N GLN A 142 -12.47 2.83 -4.88
CA GLN A 142 -13.89 3.15 -4.70
C GLN A 142 -14.70 1.87 -4.91
N VAL A 143 -15.53 1.52 -3.92
CA VAL A 143 -16.46 0.41 -3.96
C VAL A 143 -17.83 0.96 -4.36
N LYS A 144 -18.51 0.28 -5.27
CA LYS A 144 -19.96 0.47 -5.50
C LYS A 144 -20.64 -0.87 -5.40
N SER A 145 -21.73 -0.93 -4.64
CA SER A 145 -22.52 -2.14 -4.46
C SER A 145 -23.92 -1.99 -5.05
N SER A 146 -24.48 -3.11 -5.48
CA SER A 146 -25.87 -3.19 -5.97
C SER A 146 -26.47 -4.55 -5.66
N THR A 147 -27.79 -4.57 -5.40
CA THR A 147 -28.60 -5.79 -5.32
C THR A 147 -29.08 -6.26 -6.69
N ASN A 148 -28.76 -5.52 -7.76
CA ASN A 148 -28.96 -5.95 -9.13
C ASN A 148 -27.60 -6.01 -9.85
N LYS A 149 -27.20 -7.23 -10.24
CA LYS A 149 -25.92 -7.51 -10.91
C LYS A 149 -25.70 -6.66 -12.17
N ASN A 150 -26.77 -6.30 -12.87
CA ASN A 150 -26.72 -5.53 -14.12
C ASN A 150 -26.77 -4.01 -13.92
N MET A 151 -26.99 -3.54 -12.67
CA MET A 151 -27.11 -2.12 -12.33
C MET A 151 -26.09 -1.73 -11.27
N ILE A 152 -24.82 -2.03 -11.52
CA ILE A 152 -23.73 -1.50 -10.68
C ILE A 152 -23.33 -0.14 -11.23
N TYR A 153 -23.38 0.88 -10.38
CA TYR A 153 -23.07 2.25 -10.76
C TYR A 153 -21.60 2.38 -11.21
N ASN A 154 -21.41 2.76 -12.48
CA ASN A 154 -20.10 3.10 -13.01
C ASN A 154 -19.70 4.52 -12.61
N LEU A 155 -18.43 4.72 -12.28
CA LEU A 155 -17.90 6.06 -12.04
C LEU A 155 -17.97 6.92 -13.30
N THR A 156 -18.50 8.14 -13.14
CA THR A 156 -18.51 9.16 -14.19
C THR A 156 -17.10 9.69 -14.45
N GLU A 157 -16.90 10.41 -15.55
CA GLU A 157 -15.64 11.10 -15.80
C GLU A 157 -15.32 12.15 -14.73
N ASN A 158 -16.35 12.76 -14.13
CA ASN A 158 -16.15 13.70 -13.02
C ASN A 158 -15.65 12.97 -11.76
N ASP A 159 -16.26 11.84 -11.41
CA ASP A 159 -15.82 11.01 -10.29
C ASP A 159 -14.35 10.60 -10.46
N LYS A 160 -13.96 10.17 -11.67
CA LYS A 160 -12.58 9.80 -12.00
C LYS A 160 -11.62 10.99 -11.85
N LYS A 161 -12.03 12.19 -12.26
CA LYS A 161 -11.22 13.41 -12.08
C LYS A 161 -11.02 13.75 -10.61
N THR A 162 -12.06 13.71 -9.78
CA THR A 162 -11.94 13.94 -8.33
C THR A 162 -11.07 12.86 -7.69
N PHE A 163 -11.17 11.62 -8.15
CA PHE A 163 -10.32 10.53 -7.68
C PHE A 163 -8.84 10.73 -8.06
N ASP A 164 -8.57 11.24 -9.26
CA ASP A 164 -7.24 11.64 -9.70
C ASP A 164 -6.66 12.78 -8.83
N GLU A 165 -7.50 13.74 -8.43
CA GLU A 165 -7.10 14.82 -7.54
C GLU A 165 -6.73 14.32 -6.14
N LEU A 166 -7.51 13.39 -5.58
CA LEU A 166 -7.17 12.73 -4.32
C LEU A 166 -5.81 12.05 -4.39
N ALA A 167 -5.52 11.31 -5.46
CA ALA A 167 -4.24 10.64 -5.63
C ALA A 167 -3.06 11.63 -5.73
N LYS A 168 -3.24 12.76 -6.42
CA LYS A 168 -2.25 13.86 -6.44
C LYS A 168 -2.07 14.49 -5.06
N PHE A 169 -3.16 14.68 -4.32
CA PHE A 169 -3.13 15.22 -2.96
C PHE A 169 -2.33 14.31 -2.02
N ILE A 170 -2.61 13.01 -2.02
CA ILE A 170 -1.84 12.02 -1.24
C ILE A 170 -0.35 12.06 -1.61
N LYS A 171 -0.03 12.14 -2.90
CA LYS A 171 1.36 12.26 -3.36
C LYS A 171 2.07 13.46 -2.71
N THR A 172 1.39 14.60 -2.62
CA THR A 172 1.90 15.79 -1.94
C THR A 172 2.02 15.58 -0.44
N GLN A 173 0.98 15.03 0.21
CA GLN A 173 0.95 14.78 1.65
C GLN A 173 2.06 13.82 2.11
N ILE A 174 2.46 12.82 1.31
CA ILE A 174 3.62 11.97 1.61
C ILE A 174 4.90 12.80 1.77
N GLY A 175 5.03 13.93 1.07
CA GLY A 175 6.19 14.82 1.13
C GLY A 175 6.25 15.69 2.38
N ILE A 176 5.12 15.92 3.05
CA ILE A 176 5.00 16.91 4.14
C ILE A 176 4.50 16.35 5.47
N SER A 177 3.76 15.24 5.46
CA SER A 177 3.24 14.60 6.69
C SER A 177 4.38 14.11 7.57
N ASP A 178 4.23 14.27 8.88
CA ASP A 178 5.17 13.78 9.88
C ASP A 178 5.12 12.25 10.00
N TYR A 179 3.94 11.66 9.79
CA TYR A 179 3.77 10.20 9.73
C TYR A 179 4.53 9.57 8.56
N MET A 180 4.84 10.35 7.52
CA MET A 180 5.51 9.89 6.30
C MET A 180 6.98 10.29 6.19
N THR A 181 7.60 10.80 7.25
CA THR A 181 9.00 11.28 7.25
C THR A 181 9.99 10.30 6.62
N ASN A 182 9.90 9.01 6.98
CA ASN A 182 10.79 7.95 6.44
C ASN A 182 10.52 7.60 4.97
N TYR A 183 9.40 8.04 4.42
CA TYR A 183 8.93 7.70 3.08
C TYR A 183 9.00 8.86 2.07
N ARG A 184 9.32 10.08 2.52
CA ARG A 184 9.41 11.30 1.67
C ARG A 184 10.29 11.12 0.43
N LYS A 185 11.41 10.38 0.57
CA LYS A 185 12.37 10.07 -0.51
C LYS A 185 12.15 8.70 -1.15
N SER A 186 11.23 7.89 -0.64
CA SER A 186 10.94 6.56 -1.21
C SER A 186 10.29 6.66 -2.58
N ALA A 187 10.51 5.64 -3.41
CA ALA A 187 9.72 5.44 -4.62
C ALA A 187 8.31 5.00 -4.25
N VAL A 188 7.30 5.76 -4.68
CA VAL A 188 5.88 5.47 -4.40
C VAL A 188 5.10 5.50 -5.71
N ILE A 189 4.30 4.46 -5.89
CA ILE A 189 3.26 4.35 -6.91
C ILE A 189 1.92 4.49 -6.19
N ILE A 190 1.09 5.42 -6.63
CA ILE A 190 -0.29 5.54 -6.17
C ILE A 190 -1.17 5.15 -7.36
N SER A 191 -2.08 4.21 -7.18
CA SER A 191 -3.06 3.87 -8.20
C SER A 191 -4.48 4.07 -7.67
N ASN A 192 -5.39 4.46 -8.55
CA ASN A 192 -6.81 4.54 -8.26
C ASN A 192 -7.59 3.56 -9.13
N GLY A 193 -8.67 3.05 -8.56
CA GLY A 193 -9.50 2.06 -9.22
C GLY A 193 -10.84 1.87 -8.55
N TYR A 194 -11.65 1.05 -9.18
CA TYR A 194 -13.05 0.84 -8.87
C TYR A 194 -13.34 -0.65 -8.77
N VAL A 195 -14.23 -0.98 -7.85
CA VAL A 195 -14.73 -2.34 -7.67
C VAL A 195 -16.25 -2.32 -7.56
N GLY A 196 -16.89 -3.04 -8.48
CA GLY A 196 -18.32 -3.28 -8.49
C GLY A 196 -18.66 -4.58 -7.77
N VAL A 197 -19.47 -4.49 -6.71
CA VAL A 197 -19.87 -5.63 -5.89
C VAL A 197 -21.37 -5.90 -6.04
N TYR A 198 -21.71 -7.11 -6.45
CA TYR A 198 -23.09 -7.60 -6.43
C TYR A 198 -23.37 -8.27 -5.08
N LYS A 199 -24.43 -7.79 -4.44
CA LYS A 199 -25.01 -8.41 -3.24
C LYS A 199 -26.14 -9.34 -3.68
N ASN A 200 -25.96 -10.63 -3.45
CA ASN A 200 -27.01 -11.62 -3.62
C ASN A 200 -27.57 -12.00 -2.25
N GLU A 201 -28.85 -11.71 -2.03
CA GLU A 201 -29.57 -12.16 -0.84
C GLU A 201 -30.43 -13.35 -1.22
N ASN A 202 -30.15 -14.50 -0.62
CA ASN A 202 -31.00 -15.69 -0.77
C ASN A 202 -31.45 -16.15 0.63
N GLY A 203 -32.69 -15.79 0.98
CA GLY A 203 -33.24 -16.02 2.32
C GLY A 203 -32.42 -15.30 3.41
N ARG A 204 -31.87 -16.05 4.36
CA ARG A 204 -31.04 -15.51 5.47
C ARG A 204 -29.56 -15.34 5.12
N THR A 205 -29.12 -15.75 3.93
CA THR A 205 -27.70 -15.70 3.56
C THR A 205 -27.45 -14.53 2.62
N ILE A 206 -26.52 -13.65 3.03
CA ILE A 206 -26.01 -12.55 2.19
C ILE A 206 -24.67 -12.98 1.61
N LYS A 207 -24.55 -12.97 0.27
CA LYS A 207 -23.30 -13.24 -0.43
C LYS A 207 -22.88 -12.06 -1.27
N HIS A 208 -21.63 -11.63 -1.12
CA HIS A 208 -21.01 -10.61 -1.97
C HIS A 208 -20.16 -11.25 -3.07
N THR A 209 -20.25 -10.73 -4.29
CA THR A 209 -19.48 -11.20 -5.45
C THR A 209 -18.94 -9.99 -6.22
N ILE A 210 -17.66 -10.03 -6.59
CA ILE A 210 -17.08 -9.02 -7.47
C ILE A 210 -17.61 -9.27 -8.88
N VAL A 211 -18.18 -8.25 -9.50
CA VAL A 211 -18.68 -8.32 -10.88
C VAL A 211 -17.74 -7.59 -11.82
N GLU A 212 -17.14 -6.51 -11.36
CA GLU A 212 -16.25 -5.70 -12.17
C GLU A 212 -15.12 -5.09 -11.33
N THR A 213 -13.94 -5.01 -11.93
CA THR A 213 -12.80 -4.27 -11.40
C THR A 213 -12.19 -3.40 -12.49
N LYS A 214 -11.84 -2.15 -12.19
CA LYS A 214 -11.18 -1.24 -13.13
C LYS A 214 -10.03 -0.51 -12.45
N ALA A 215 -8.84 -0.59 -13.01
CA ALA A 215 -7.74 0.31 -12.67
C ALA A 215 -7.79 1.51 -13.62
N PHE A 216 -7.78 2.74 -13.08
CA PHE A 216 -7.89 3.95 -13.92
C PHE A 216 -6.53 4.54 -14.22
N LYS A 217 -5.78 4.93 -13.18
CA LYS A 217 -4.57 5.72 -13.36
C LYS A 217 -3.50 5.40 -12.33
N ILE A 218 -2.26 5.70 -12.72
CA ILE A 218 -1.06 5.57 -11.91
C ILE A 218 -0.38 6.92 -11.76
N PHE A 219 -0.07 7.27 -10.51
CA PHE A 219 0.70 8.43 -10.11
C PHE A 219 2.03 7.97 -9.53
N LYS A 220 3.08 8.72 -9.82
CA LYS A 220 4.46 8.32 -9.55
C LYS A 220 5.16 9.37 -8.70
N LYS A 221 5.93 8.91 -7.71
CA LYS A 221 6.84 9.72 -6.89
C LYS A 221 8.18 9.02 -6.77
N ASN A 222 9.27 9.71 -7.11
CA ASN A 222 10.65 9.22 -7.01
C ASN A 222 10.89 7.86 -7.71
N THR A 223 10.30 7.63 -8.89
CA THR A 223 10.30 6.33 -9.58
C THR A 223 11.25 6.24 -10.77
N THR A 224 12.26 7.10 -10.86
CA THR A 224 13.14 7.21 -12.06
C THR A 224 13.85 5.90 -12.40
N LYS A 225 14.14 5.05 -11.40
CA LYS A 225 14.84 3.77 -11.55
C LYS A 225 13.91 2.56 -11.73
N LEU A 226 12.59 2.75 -11.82
CA LEU A 226 11.63 1.65 -11.92
C LEU A 226 11.32 1.30 -13.37
N ASP A 227 11.22 0.00 -13.66
CA ASP A 227 10.57 -0.47 -14.88
C ASP A 227 9.06 -0.19 -14.81
N ILE A 228 8.64 0.86 -15.53
CA ILE A 228 7.25 1.33 -15.55
C ILE A 228 6.31 0.30 -16.19
N SER A 229 6.78 -0.51 -17.13
CA SER A 229 5.97 -1.54 -17.78
C SER A 229 5.64 -2.65 -16.80
N ASN A 230 6.63 -3.10 -16.02
CA ASN A 230 6.41 -4.05 -14.94
C ASN A 230 5.53 -3.46 -13.82
N VAL A 231 5.71 -2.18 -13.46
CA VAL A 231 4.83 -1.50 -12.50
C VAL A 231 3.37 -1.54 -12.97
N LYS A 232 3.10 -1.19 -14.24
CA LYS A 232 1.73 -1.22 -14.80
C LYS A 232 1.10 -2.61 -14.70
N LYS A 233 1.85 -3.67 -15.06
CA LYS A 233 1.40 -5.07 -14.94
C LYS A 233 1.05 -5.42 -13.49
N ASN A 234 1.94 -5.10 -12.56
CA ASN A 234 1.75 -5.38 -11.14
C ASN A 234 0.57 -4.63 -10.52
N VAL A 235 0.35 -3.38 -10.94
CA VAL A 235 -0.82 -2.58 -10.53
C VAL A 235 -2.09 -3.20 -11.09
N ALA A 236 -2.12 -3.55 -12.38
CA ALA A 236 -3.28 -4.19 -12.99
C ALA A 236 -3.64 -5.53 -12.31
N ILE A 237 -2.65 -6.33 -11.94
CA ILE A 237 -2.88 -7.58 -11.18
C ILE A 237 -3.49 -7.29 -9.81
N ALA A 238 -2.97 -6.31 -9.07
CA ALA A 238 -3.51 -5.96 -7.75
C ALA A 238 -4.97 -5.49 -7.81
N HIS A 239 -5.36 -4.74 -8.85
CA HIS A 239 -6.73 -4.26 -9.00
C HIS A 239 -7.75 -5.34 -9.39
N LYS A 240 -7.31 -6.55 -9.79
CA LYS A 240 -8.22 -7.66 -10.12
C LYS A 240 -8.84 -8.35 -8.89
N LEU A 241 -8.32 -8.05 -7.69
CA LEU A 241 -8.76 -8.57 -6.38
C LEU A 241 -8.92 -10.09 -6.28
#